data_AF-A0A926BHH8-F1
#
_entry.id   AF-A0A926BHH8-F1
#
_cell.length_a   1.000
_cell.length_b   1.000
_cell.length_c   1.000
_cell.angle_alpha   90.00
_cell.angle_beta   90.00
_cell.angle_gamma   90.00
#
_symmetry.space_group_name_H-M   'P 1'
#
loop_
_entity.id
_entity.type
_entity.pdbx_description
1 polymer ?
#
loop_
_entity_poly.entity_id
_entity_poly.type
_entity_poly.pdbx_seq_one_letter_code
_entity_poly.pdbx_strand_id
1 'polypeptide(L)'
;MANDLSDAEFSSVEQCRPKLIHVVTDAITDYINDDALCSADGLSFPDRSKLTGEYYLEDENYSSDSFTIAIRLTVRCLEKPHRFSERADDYLGFFIGLTLSRATAELDLHTLDSAAL
;
A
#
# COMPACT_ATOMS: atom_id res chain seq x y z
N MET A 1 -15.52 2.40 8.84
CA MET A 1 -15.91 3.81 8.62
C MET A 1 -16.64 3.87 7.28
N ALA A 2 -17.60 4.77 7.10
CA ALA A 2 -18.39 4.85 5.88
C ALA A 2 -17.54 5.41 4.73
N ASN A 3 -17.78 4.91 3.53
CA ASN A 3 -17.17 5.40 2.31
C ASN A 3 -17.87 6.72 1.91
N ASP A 4 -17.37 7.86 2.40
CA ASP A 4 -18.03 9.18 2.29
C ASP A 4 -17.76 9.87 0.93
N LEU A 5 -17.71 9.10 -0.16
CA LEU A 5 -17.61 9.63 -1.51
C LEU A 5 -18.98 9.63 -2.20
N SER A 6 -19.27 10.70 -2.92
CA SER A 6 -20.33 10.71 -3.93
C SER A 6 -19.93 9.85 -5.14
N ASP A 7 -20.90 9.41 -5.94
CA ASP A 7 -20.66 8.59 -7.14
C ASP A 7 -19.66 9.25 -8.13
N ALA A 8 -19.70 10.57 -8.25
CA ALA A 8 -18.81 11.32 -9.12
C ALA A 8 -17.36 11.34 -8.60
N GLU A 9 -17.19 11.42 -7.28
CA GLU A 9 -15.88 11.38 -6.62
C GLU A 9 -15.28 9.99 -6.71
N PHE A 10 -16.09 8.96 -6.43
CA PHE A 10 -15.67 7.58 -6.59
C PHE A 10 -15.26 7.29 -8.06
N SER A 11 -16.03 7.78 -9.02
CA SER A 11 -15.67 7.67 -10.45
C SER A 11 -14.33 8.34 -10.79
N SER A 12 -14.00 9.45 -10.13
CA SER A 12 -12.73 10.16 -10.34
C SER A 12 -11.55 9.35 -9.79
N VAL A 13 -11.73 8.71 -8.63
CA VAL A 13 -10.74 7.77 -8.08
C VAL A 13 -10.55 6.59 -9.02
N GLU A 14 -11.63 5.97 -9.50
CA GLU A 14 -11.57 4.83 -10.41
C GLU A 14 -10.85 5.17 -11.74
N GLN A 15 -11.06 6.36 -12.27
CA GLN A 15 -10.31 6.83 -13.45
C GLN A 15 -8.81 6.96 -13.19
N CYS A 16 -8.43 7.30 -11.96
CA CYS A 16 -7.04 7.40 -11.52
C CYS A 16 -6.48 6.07 -10.99
N ARG A 17 -7.29 5.00 -10.92
CA ARG A 17 -6.92 3.70 -10.34
C ARG A 17 -5.61 3.14 -10.89
N PRO A 18 -5.32 3.16 -12.22
CA PRO A 18 -4.05 2.66 -12.73
C PRO A 18 -2.84 3.43 -12.19
N LYS A 19 -2.97 4.76 -12.05
CA LYS A 19 -1.92 5.63 -11.51
C LYS A 19 -1.73 5.40 -10.02
N LEU A 20 -2.82 5.23 -9.27
CA LEU A 20 -2.79 4.89 -7.85
C LEU A 20 -2.05 3.58 -7.61
N ILE A 21 -2.42 2.53 -8.35
CA ILE A 21 -1.76 1.23 -8.26
C ILE A 21 -0.26 1.39 -8.53
N HIS A 22 0.12 2.09 -9.59
CA HIS A 22 1.53 2.29 -9.92
C HIS A 22 2.30 3.01 -8.82
N VAL A 23 1.78 4.12 -8.28
CA VAL A 23 2.43 4.86 -7.17
C VAL A 23 2.61 3.97 -5.93
N VAL A 24 1.59 3.18 -5.60
CA VAL A 24 1.64 2.26 -4.45
C VAL A 24 2.65 1.13 -4.68
N THR A 25 2.62 0.51 -5.87
CA THR A 25 3.57 -0.56 -6.24
C THR A 25 5.01 -0.07 -6.16
N ASP A 26 5.29 1.11 -6.73
CA ASP A 26 6.63 1.68 -6.76
C ASP A 26 7.10 1.99 -5.33
N ALA A 27 6.25 2.64 -4.52
CA ALA A 27 6.58 2.97 -3.13
C ALA A 27 6.90 1.72 -2.27
N ILE A 28 6.09 0.66 -2.40
CA ILE A 28 6.33 -0.62 -1.70
C ILE A 28 7.61 -1.29 -2.22
N THR A 29 7.82 -1.28 -3.53
CA THR A 29 8.98 -1.90 -4.16
C THR A 29 10.27 -1.20 -3.73
N ASP A 30 10.27 0.12 -3.71
CA ASP A 30 11.41 0.93 -3.25
C ASP A 30 11.70 0.65 -1.77
N TYR A 31 10.67 0.64 -0.92
CA TYR A 31 10.82 0.33 0.51
C TYR A 31 11.45 -1.05 0.73
N ILE A 32 10.90 -2.09 0.08
CA ILE A 32 11.36 -3.47 0.28
C ILE A 32 12.79 -3.65 -0.23
N ASN A 33 13.21 -2.87 -1.22
CA ASN A 33 14.54 -2.97 -1.79
C ASN A 33 15.60 -2.04 -1.18
N ASP A 34 15.20 -1.16 -0.26
CA ASP A 34 16.13 -0.37 0.54
C ASP A 34 16.69 -1.21 1.70
N ASP A 35 17.98 -1.54 1.62
CA ASP A 35 18.67 -2.35 2.63
C ASP A 35 18.67 -1.72 4.04
N ALA A 36 18.47 -0.39 4.15
CA ALA A 36 18.35 0.30 5.43
C ALA A 36 16.97 0.13 6.07
N LEU A 37 15.93 -0.14 5.27
CA LEU A 37 14.54 -0.29 5.70
C LEU A 37 14.08 -1.75 5.73
N CYS A 38 14.62 -2.59 4.84
CA CYS A 38 14.26 -4.00 4.67
C CYS A 38 15.52 -4.80 4.29
N SER A 39 16.24 -5.24 5.31
CA SER A 39 17.52 -5.94 5.12
C SER A 39 17.31 -7.33 4.51
N ALA A 40 18.36 -7.92 3.93
CA ALA A 40 18.36 -9.32 3.50
C ALA A 40 19.33 -10.18 4.33
N ASP A 41 19.60 -9.78 5.58
CA ASP A 41 20.60 -10.41 6.44
C ASP A 41 20.08 -11.63 7.22
N GLY A 42 18.76 -11.86 7.21
CA GLY A 42 18.13 -12.94 7.98
C GLY A 42 17.98 -12.67 9.48
N LEU A 43 18.38 -11.49 9.96
CA LEU A 43 18.51 -11.14 11.37
C LEU A 43 17.63 -9.96 11.76
N SER A 44 17.37 -9.03 10.83
CA SER A 44 16.63 -7.80 11.07
C SER A 44 15.23 -7.87 10.46
N PHE A 45 14.24 -7.28 11.14
CA PHE A 45 12.90 -7.10 10.58
C PHE A 45 12.75 -5.69 9.97
N PRO A 46 12.06 -5.55 8.82
CA PRO A 46 11.66 -6.62 7.92
C PRO A 46 12.85 -7.25 7.16
N ASP A 47 12.73 -8.54 6.86
CA ASP A 47 13.70 -9.33 6.13
C ASP A 47 13.19 -9.62 4.71
N ARG A 48 13.79 -8.96 3.72
CA ARG A 48 13.45 -9.12 2.30
C ARG A 48 13.57 -10.58 1.84
N SER A 49 14.47 -11.36 2.43
CA SER A 49 14.68 -12.76 2.02
C SER A 49 13.45 -13.64 2.30
N LYS A 50 12.59 -13.24 3.25
CA LYS A 50 11.34 -13.93 3.59
C LYS A 50 10.18 -13.58 2.67
N LEU A 51 10.21 -12.43 2.00
CA LEU A 51 9.11 -11.98 1.15
C LEU A 51 9.00 -12.81 -0.14
N THR A 52 7.78 -13.12 -0.58
CA THR A 52 7.52 -13.72 -1.92
C THR A 52 7.63 -12.70 -3.04
N GLY A 53 7.45 -11.42 -2.73
CA GLY A 53 7.25 -10.33 -3.69
C GLY A 53 5.77 -10.11 -4.06
N GLU A 54 4.87 -10.95 -3.55
CA GLU A 54 3.42 -10.78 -3.71
C GLU A 54 2.85 -9.96 -2.56
N TYR A 55 1.83 -9.16 -2.87
CA TYR A 55 1.07 -8.39 -1.90
C TYR A 55 -0.38 -8.26 -2.33
N TYR A 56 -1.27 -7.95 -1.38
CA TYR A 56 -2.66 -7.63 -1.66
C TYR A 56 -3.15 -6.42 -0.88
N LEU A 57 -4.18 -5.77 -1.40
CA LEU A 57 -4.89 -4.69 -0.72
C LEU A 57 -5.88 -5.30 0.28
N GLU A 58 -5.64 -5.13 1.56
CA GLU A 58 -6.52 -5.60 2.64
C GLU A 58 -7.71 -4.66 2.83
N ASP A 59 -7.43 -3.36 2.90
CA ASP A 59 -8.44 -2.36 3.19
C ASP A 59 -8.18 -1.07 2.42
N GLU A 60 -9.25 -0.38 2.07
CA GLU A 60 -9.22 0.87 1.32
C GLU A 60 -10.31 1.79 1.84
N ASN A 61 -9.91 2.97 2.30
CA ASN A 61 -10.81 3.97 2.86
C ASN A 61 -10.59 5.32 2.18
N TYR A 62 -11.68 6.08 2.11
CA TYR A 62 -11.70 7.38 1.49
C TYR A 62 -12.30 8.43 2.40
N SER A 63 -11.82 9.66 2.26
CA SER A 63 -12.48 10.83 2.80
C SER A 63 -12.27 12.00 1.85
N SER A 64 -13.33 12.78 1.61
CA SER A 64 -13.30 13.90 0.69
C SER A 64 -13.36 15.24 1.41
N ASP A 65 -12.73 16.24 0.83
CA ASP A 65 -13.00 17.65 1.09
C ASP A 65 -13.26 18.40 -0.22
N SER A 66 -13.37 19.74 -0.16
CA SER A 66 -13.68 20.58 -1.31
C SER A 66 -12.63 20.56 -2.43
N PHE A 67 -11.39 20.17 -2.13
CA PHE A 67 -10.26 20.29 -3.07
C PHE A 67 -9.62 18.94 -3.39
N THR A 68 -9.74 17.98 -2.48
CA THR A 68 -9.01 16.72 -2.57
C THR A 68 -9.86 15.52 -2.15
N ILE A 69 -9.36 14.35 -2.49
CA ILE A 69 -9.83 13.07 -1.96
C ILE A 69 -8.63 12.41 -1.29
N ALA A 70 -8.70 12.23 0.02
CA ALA A 70 -7.71 11.46 0.76
C ALA A 70 -8.04 9.96 0.63
N ILE A 71 -7.01 9.18 0.34
CA ILE A 71 -7.07 7.75 0.09
C ILE A 71 -6.14 7.07 1.10
N ARG A 72 -6.67 6.10 1.85
CA ARG A 72 -5.93 5.34 2.84
C ARG A 72 -6.00 3.86 2.50
N LEU A 73 -4.84 3.25 2.33
CA LEU A 73 -4.72 1.85 1.93
C LEU A 73 -4.00 1.07 3.02
N THR A 74 -4.47 -0.14 3.27
CA THR A 74 -3.75 -1.15 4.04
C THR A 74 -3.33 -2.26 3.09
N VAL A 75 -2.02 -2.45 2.94
CA VAL A 75 -1.44 -3.45 2.04
C VAL A 75 -0.70 -4.51 2.86
N ARG A 76 -0.80 -5.77 2.43
CA ARG A 76 -0.18 -6.93 3.09
C ARG A 76 0.76 -7.62 2.11
N CYS A 77 2.04 -7.72 2.47
CA CYS A 77 3.05 -8.46 1.74
C CYS A 77 3.24 -9.84 2.37
N LEU A 78 3.38 -10.84 1.51
CA LEU A 78 3.36 -12.25 1.91
C LEU A 78 4.77 -12.79 2.16
N GLU A 79 4.91 -13.65 3.18
CA GLU A 79 6.12 -14.46 3.35
C GLU A 79 6.08 -15.76 2.56
N LYS A 80 7.28 -16.22 2.19
CA LYS A 80 7.50 -17.51 1.54
C LYS A 80 6.99 -18.63 2.45
N PRO A 81 6.30 -19.63 1.88
CA PRO A 81 5.75 -20.73 2.65
C PRO A 81 6.82 -21.40 3.50
N HIS A 82 6.52 -21.61 4.78
CA HIS A 82 7.36 -22.38 5.67
C HIS A 82 7.29 -23.87 5.34
N ARG A 83 8.33 -24.63 5.71
CA ARG A 83 8.46 -26.08 5.41
C ARG A 83 7.27 -26.95 5.85
N PHE A 84 6.37 -26.42 6.68
CA PHE A 84 5.19 -27.09 7.23
C PHE A 84 3.86 -26.39 6.90
N SER A 85 3.87 -25.32 6.11
CA SER A 85 2.68 -24.60 5.65
C SER A 85 2.78 -24.40 4.14
N GLU A 86 1.76 -24.82 3.39
CA GLU A 86 1.67 -24.54 1.95
C GLU A 86 1.10 -23.15 1.67
N ARG A 87 0.62 -22.44 2.70
CA ARG A 87 0.03 -21.12 2.58
C ARG A 87 1.08 -20.05 2.88
N ALA A 88 1.15 -19.05 2.01
CA ALA A 88 1.87 -17.82 2.29
C ALA A 88 1.09 -17.02 3.34
N ASP A 89 1.75 -16.67 4.43
CA ASP A 89 1.18 -15.89 5.54
C ASP A 89 1.53 -14.40 5.37
N ASP A 90 0.76 -13.53 6.03
CA ASP A 90 1.05 -12.10 6.04
C ASP A 90 2.31 -11.82 6.86
N TYR A 91 3.24 -11.06 6.29
CA TYR A 91 4.55 -10.79 6.91
C TYR A 91 4.78 -9.32 7.22
N LEU A 92 4.49 -8.46 6.24
CA LEU A 92 4.75 -7.04 6.32
C LEU A 92 3.50 -6.27 5.88
N GLY A 93 3.01 -5.41 6.76
CA GLY A 93 1.92 -4.49 6.49
C GLY A 93 2.41 -3.11 6.11
N PHE A 94 1.67 -2.44 5.22
CA PHE A 94 1.85 -1.02 4.92
C PHE A 94 0.55 -0.26 5.15
N PHE A 95 0.65 0.88 5.83
CA PHE A 95 -0.37 1.91 5.88
C PHE A 95 0.05 3.05 4.95
N ILE A 96 -0.73 3.26 3.90
CA ILE A 96 -0.39 4.18 2.82
C ILE A 96 -1.42 5.30 2.77
N GLY A 97 -0.94 6.53 2.81
CA GLY A 97 -1.75 7.74 2.68
C GLY A 97 -1.44 8.47 1.39
N LEU A 98 -2.46 8.64 0.54
CA LEU A 98 -2.38 9.42 -0.69
C LEU A 98 -3.45 10.50 -0.72
N THR A 99 -3.21 11.54 -1.52
CA THR A 99 -4.19 12.57 -1.84
C THR A 99 -4.37 12.66 -3.36
N LEU A 100 -5.61 12.66 -3.83
CA LEU A 100 -5.97 13.00 -5.21
C LEU A 100 -6.44 14.45 -5.28
N SER A 101 -5.72 15.28 -6.02
CA SER A 101 -6.10 16.66 -6.33
C SER A 101 -7.25 16.69 -7.33
N ARG A 102 -8.37 17.34 -7.01
CA ARG A 102 -9.50 17.51 -7.94
C ARG A 102 -9.20 18.48 -9.06
N ALA A 103 -8.30 19.44 -8.84
CA ALA A 103 -7.97 20.47 -9.81
C ALA A 103 -6.99 19.95 -10.88
N THR A 104 -6.05 19.10 -10.49
CA THR A 104 -4.96 18.64 -11.36
C THR A 104 -5.03 17.15 -11.72
N ALA A 105 -5.89 16.37 -11.06
CA ALA A 105 -5.90 14.91 -11.14
C ALA A 105 -4.52 14.27 -10.83
N GLU A 106 -3.75 14.94 -9.97
CA GLU A 106 -2.47 14.44 -9.48
C GLU A 106 -2.66 13.65 -8.18
N LEU A 107 -1.84 12.62 -8.03
CA LEU A 107 -1.80 11.75 -6.87
C LEU A 107 -0.49 12.01 -6.15
N ASP A 108 -0.58 12.35 -4.89
CA ASP A 108 0.57 12.59 -4.03
C ASP A 108 0.58 11.58 -2.89
N LEU A 109 1.71 10.87 -2.73
CA LEU A 109 1.97 10.00 -1.61
C LEU A 109 2.51 10.84 -0.43
N HIS A 110 1.91 10.72 0.74
CA HIS A 110 2.33 11.48 1.92
C HIS A 110 2.70 10.60 3.12
N THR A 111 2.24 9.35 3.13
CA THR A 111 2.48 8.41 4.23
C THR A 111 2.75 7.03 3.66
N LEU A 112 3.82 6.41 4.18
CA LEU A 112 4.19 5.03 3.94
C LEU A 112 4.79 4.48 5.24
N ASP A 113 3.94 3.95 6.10
CA ASP A 113 4.35 3.36 7.38
C ASP A 113 4.26 1.85 7.30
N SER A 114 5.31 1.15 7.76
CA SER A 114 5.36 -0.31 7.77
C SER A 114 5.07 -0.87 9.17
N ALA A 115 4.53 -2.08 9.22
CA ALA A 115 4.24 -2.78 10.47
C ALA A 115 4.46 -4.29 10.33
N ALA A 116 4.97 -4.92 11.39
CA ALA A 116 4.94 -6.37 11.55
C ALA A 116 3.50 -6.86 11.79
N LEU A 117 3.22 -8.11 11.40
CA LEU A 117 1.91 -8.74 11.46
C LEU A 117 1.93 -10.01 12.31
#